data_AF-A0ABD0RWJ6-F1
#
_entry.id   AF-A0ABD0RWJ6-F1
#
_cell.length_a   1.000
_cell.length_b   1.000
_cell.length_c   1.000
_cell.angle_alpha   90.00
_cell.angle_beta   90.00
_cell.angle_gamma   90.00
#
_symmetry.space_group_name_H-M   'P 1'
#
loop_
_entity.id
_entity.type
_entity.pdbx_description
1 polymer ?
#
loop_
_entity_poly.entity_id
_entity_poly.type
_entity_poly.pdbx_seq_one_letter_code
_entity_poly.pdbx_strand_id
1 'polypeptide(L)'
;MSLTQACRSLALSTWLLSFCFVHLLCLDFTVAEKEEWYTAFVNITYLDPVTSEIKTDKSECGRYGEHSPKRDARGFVFMPSLLQDRQACDSNTKFPLPHPSIPWIALIARGNCTYREKIRHAAALNASAVVIFNMGTSNSNETITMPHHGKRRHFTCVFAQCKLCEFIRILSSFAHPQVVPNLYEFLSSAEH
;
A
#
# COMPACT_ATOMS: atom_id res chain seq x y z
N MET A 1 -35.74 13.42 -58.80
CA MET A 1 -34.36 12.99 -58.46
C MET A 1 -34.21 11.54 -58.90
N SER A 2 -33.12 11.16 -59.57
CA SER A 2 -33.00 9.82 -60.16
C SER A 2 -32.75 8.74 -59.09
N LEU A 3 -33.29 7.53 -59.31
CA LEU A 3 -33.08 6.35 -58.45
C LEU A 3 -31.58 6.08 -58.19
N THR A 4 -30.75 6.35 -59.19
CA THR A 4 -29.29 6.22 -59.12
C THR A 4 -28.63 7.18 -58.13
N GLN A 5 -29.16 8.40 -57.98
CA GLN A 5 -28.63 9.39 -57.03
C GLN A 5 -29.01 9.03 -55.58
N ALA A 6 -30.22 8.51 -55.37
CA ALA A 6 -30.66 8.00 -54.06
C ALA A 6 -29.81 6.79 -53.62
N CYS A 7 -29.59 5.81 -54.51
CA CYS A 7 -28.75 4.64 -54.19
C CYS A 7 -27.30 5.03 -53.86
N ARG A 8 -26.71 6.00 -54.57
CA ARG A 8 -25.37 6.52 -54.26
C ARG A 8 -25.32 7.22 -52.91
N SER A 9 -26.36 7.98 -52.57
CA SER A 9 -26.48 8.63 -51.25
C SER A 9 -26.61 7.61 -50.11
N LEU A 10 -27.41 6.56 -50.31
CA LEU A 10 -27.56 5.49 -49.31
C LEU A 10 -26.26 4.72 -49.13
N ALA A 11 -25.60 4.33 -50.22
CA ALA A 11 -24.29 3.65 -50.15
C ALA A 11 -23.24 4.51 -49.45
N LEU A 12 -23.19 5.81 -49.73
CA LEU A 12 -22.24 6.70 -49.08
C LEU A 12 -22.56 6.87 -47.58
N SER A 13 -23.84 6.92 -47.21
CA SER A 13 -24.27 6.97 -45.80
C SER A 13 -23.93 5.68 -45.02
N THR A 14 -24.08 4.51 -45.63
CA THR A 14 -23.76 3.23 -44.99
C THR A 14 -22.25 3.06 -44.82
N TRP A 15 -21.47 3.52 -45.79
CA TRP A 15 -20.00 3.55 -45.68
C TRP A 15 -19.52 4.49 -44.57
N LEU A 16 -20.08 5.70 -44.48
CA LEU A 16 -19.75 6.64 -43.41
C LEU A 16 -20.15 6.11 -42.03
N LEU A 17 -21.32 5.47 -41.91
CA LEU A 17 -21.76 4.84 -40.66
C LEU A 17 -20.85 3.67 -40.25
N SER A 18 -20.46 2.82 -41.20
CA SER A 18 -19.52 1.71 -40.98
C SER A 18 -18.15 2.24 -40.52
N PHE A 19 -17.63 3.27 -41.19
CA PHE A 19 -16.38 3.91 -40.82
C PHE A 19 -16.45 4.55 -39.43
N CYS A 20 -17.53 5.27 -39.11
CA CYS A 20 -17.75 5.83 -37.78
C CYS A 20 -17.83 4.74 -36.71
N PHE A 21 -18.52 3.64 -36.99
CA PHE A 21 -18.65 2.52 -36.05
C PHE A 21 -17.30 1.85 -35.77
N VAL A 22 -16.47 1.63 -36.81
CA VAL A 22 -15.10 1.11 -36.64
C VAL A 22 -14.24 2.08 -35.84
N HIS A 23 -14.33 3.39 -36.07
CA HIS A 23 -13.59 4.38 -35.30
C HIS A 23 -14.03 4.47 -33.83
N LEU A 24 -15.34 4.39 -33.57
CA LEU A 24 -15.89 4.36 -32.21
C LEU A 24 -15.43 3.10 -31.45
N LEU A 25 -15.50 1.93 -32.09
CA LEU A 25 -14.98 0.69 -31.51
C LEU A 25 -13.46 0.73 -31.25
N CYS A 26 -12.70 1.41 -32.12
CA CYS A 26 -11.26 1.56 -31.96
C CYS A 26 -10.90 2.54 -30.83
N LEU A 27 -11.71 3.58 -30.62
CA LEU A 27 -11.56 4.52 -29.49
C LEU A 27 -11.85 3.82 -28.16
N ASP A 28 -12.91 3.00 -28.08
CA ASP A 28 -13.24 2.24 -26.88
C ASP A 28 -12.17 1.20 -26.51
N PHE A 29 -11.49 0.59 -27.49
CA PHE A 29 -10.45 -0.41 -27.24
C PHE A 29 -9.12 0.19 -26.73
N THR A 30 -8.94 1.52 -26.81
CA THR A 30 -7.70 2.19 -26.35
C THR A 30 -7.74 2.69 -24.91
N VAL A 31 -8.83 2.44 -24.17
CA VAL A 31 -8.83 2.60 -22.71
C VAL A 31 -8.10 1.42 -22.08
N ALA A 32 -6.78 1.37 -22.28
CA ALA A 32 -5.92 0.66 -21.35
C ALA A 32 -5.93 1.49 -20.06
N GLU A 33 -6.73 1.08 -19.07
CA GLU A 33 -6.56 1.57 -17.70
C GLU A 33 -5.11 1.30 -17.31
N LYS A 34 -4.28 2.34 -17.34
CA LYS A 34 -2.91 2.26 -16.86
C LYS A 34 -3.02 2.11 -15.34
N GLU A 35 -2.90 0.89 -14.83
CA GLU A 35 -2.74 0.67 -13.39
C GLU A 35 -1.42 1.30 -12.96
N GLU A 36 -1.46 2.57 -12.56
CA GLU A 36 -0.30 3.29 -12.05
C GLU A 36 -0.13 2.94 -10.56
N TRP A 37 0.80 2.04 -10.28
CA TRP A 37 1.17 1.67 -8.92
C TRP A 37 2.59 2.11 -8.62
N TYR A 38 2.81 2.51 -7.37
CA TYR A 38 4.12 2.95 -6.90
C TYR A 38 4.69 1.87 -5.99
N THR A 39 5.83 1.30 -6.37
CA THR A 39 6.56 0.39 -5.49
C THR A 39 7.08 1.13 -4.26
N ALA A 40 7.27 0.39 -3.18
CA ALA A 40 7.90 0.85 -1.97
C ALA A 40 9.19 0.06 -1.73
N PHE A 41 10.28 0.79 -1.68
CA PHE A 41 11.52 0.30 -1.10
C PHE A 41 11.38 0.32 0.43
N VAL A 42 11.92 -0.71 1.07
CA VAL A 42 11.88 -0.87 2.53
C VAL A 42 13.31 -1.10 2.98
N ASN A 43 13.81 -0.22 3.86
CA ASN A 43 15.12 -0.34 4.48
C ASN A 43 14.96 -0.61 5.98
N ILE A 44 15.56 -1.68 6.48
CA ILE A 44 15.34 -2.15 7.84
C ILE A 44 16.69 -2.36 8.50
N THR A 45 16.93 -1.62 9.58
CA THR A 45 18.11 -1.80 10.43
C THR A 45 17.70 -2.52 11.72
N TYR A 46 18.40 -3.61 12.05
CA TYR A 46 18.10 -4.47 13.19
C TYR A 46 19.37 -5.01 13.84
N LEU A 47 19.27 -5.41 15.11
CA LEU A 47 20.32 -6.16 15.80
C LEU A 47 20.17 -7.65 15.45
N ASP A 48 21.17 -8.24 14.81
CA ASP A 48 21.17 -9.66 14.49
C ASP A 48 21.20 -10.50 15.80
N PRO A 49 20.21 -11.36 16.05
CA PRO A 49 20.15 -12.13 17.30
C PRO A 49 21.25 -13.21 17.40
N VAL A 50 21.86 -13.60 16.29
CA VAL A 50 22.92 -14.62 16.25
C VAL A 50 24.29 -13.96 16.37
N THR A 51 24.56 -12.90 15.59
CA THR A 51 25.89 -12.26 15.58
C THR A 51 26.01 -11.10 16.56
N SER A 52 24.89 -10.58 17.10
CA SER A 52 24.84 -9.35 17.90
C SER A 52 25.39 -8.11 17.18
N GLU A 53 25.40 -8.13 15.84
CA GLU A 53 25.82 -7.01 15.01
C GLU A 53 24.61 -6.26 14.44
N ILE A 54 24.77 -4.96 14.23
CA ILE A 54 23.73 -4.17 13.56
C ILE A 54 23.79 -4.46 12.06
N LYS A 55 22.72 -5.00 11.50
CA LYS A 55 22.55 -5.26 10.07
C LYS A 55 21.50 -4.36 9.47
N THR A 56 21.67 -4.05 8.19
CA THR A 56 20.75 -3.21 7.42
C THR A 56 20.42 -3.91 6.12
N ASP A 57 19.14 -4.20 5.91
CA ASP A 57 18.63 -4.89 4.73
C ASP A 57 17.68 -3.97 3.96
N LYS A 58 17.92 -3.84 2.65
CA LYS A 58 17.07 -3.10 1.72
C LYS A 58 16.34 -4.09 0.80
N SER A 59 15.04 -3.93 0.66
CA SER A 59 14.21 -4.76 -0.21
C SER A 59 13.12 -3.94 -0.89
N GLU A 60 12.93 -4.16 -2.19
CA GLU A 60 11.78 -3.67 -2.94
C GLU A 60 10.65 -4.71 -2.81
N CYS A 61 9.76 -4.49 -1.85
CA CYS A 61 8.78 -5.52 -1.49
C CYS A 61 7.44 -4.96 -1.00
N GLY A 62 7.22 -3.66 -1.17
CA GLY A 62 5.92 -3.05 -0.88
C GLY A 62 5.36 -2.26 -2.05
N ARG A 63 4.13 -1.81 -1.88
CA ARG A 63 3.38 -0.96 -2.79
C ARG A 63 2.68 0.11 -1.97
N TYR A 64 2.74 1.36 -2.41
CA TYR A 64 1.96 2.41 -1.76
C TYR A 64 0.47 2.18 -1.98
N GLY A 65 -0.34 2.56 -0.98
CA GLY A 65 -1.78 2.72 -1.20
C GLY A 65 -2.04 3.75 -2.29
N GLU A 66 -3.06 3.54 -3.12
CA GLU A 66 -3.39 4.37 -4.28
C GLU A 66 -3.41 5.86 -3.93
N HIS A 67 -4.17 6.23 -2.89
CA HIS A 67 -4.26 7.60 -2.40
C HIS A 67 -3.31 7.92 -1.24
N SER A 68 -2.34 7.05 -0.93
CA SER A 68 -1.32 7.35 0.07
C SER A 68 -0.39 8.45 -0.46
N PRO A 69 0.04 9.42 0.37
CA PRO A 69 1.20 10.25 0.07
C PRO A 69 2.38 9.37 -0.35
N LYS A 70 3.04 9.72 -1.46
CA LYS A 70 4.21 9.02 -2.02
C LYS A 70 5.47 9.73 -1.52
N ARG A 71 5.77 9.54 -0.25
CA ARG A 71 6.88 10.23 0.44
C ARG A 71 7.47 9.33 1.51
N ASP A 72 8.73 9.56 1.81
CA ASP A 72 9.45 8.85 2.87
C ASP A 72 8.76 9.00 4.23
N ALA A 73 8.79 7.92 5.00
CA ALA A 73 8.39 7.90 6.40
C ALA A 73 9.49 7.21 7.20
N ARG A 74 9.79 7.65 8.42
CA ARG A 74 10.85 7.00 9.21
C ARG A 74 10.36 6.83 10.64
N GLY A 75 10.78 5.74 11.28
CA GLY A 75 10.44 5.52 12.68
C GLY A 75 10.61 4.08 13.13
N PHE A 76 10.59 3.89 14.45
CA PHE A 76 10.63 2.56 15.06
C PHE A 76 9.36 1.78 14.75
N VAL A 77 9.47 0.49 14.41
CA VAL A 77 8.32 -0.32 14.02
C VAL A 77 7.82 -1.05 15.23
N PHE A 78 6.53 -0.89 15.50
CA PHE A 78 5.84 -1.59 16.55
C PHE A 78 4.66 -2.35 15.99
N MET A 79 4.42 -3.52 16.57
CA MET A 79 3.20 -4.29 16.35
C MET A 79 2.31 -4.23 17.59
N PRO A 80 1.01 -4.53 17.44
CA PRO A 80 0.11 -4.74 18.58
C PRO A 80 0.71 -5.70 19.61
N SER A 81 0.59 -5.37 20.88
CA SER A 81 1.25 -6.09 21.99
C SER A 81 0.71 -7.52 22.14
N LEU A 82 -0.59 -7.70 21.90
CA LEU A 82 -1.26 -9.00 21.97
C LEU A 82 -1.32 -9.66 20.59
N LEU A 83 -1.11 -10.98 20.56
CA LEU A 83 -1.17 -11.76 19.32
C LEU A 83 -2.57 -11.72 18.65
N GLN A 84 -3.63 -11.69 19.45
CA GLN A 84 -5.00 -11.58 18.93
C GLN A 84 -5.29 -10.21 18.28
N ASP A 85 -4.54 -9.18 18.68
CA ASP A 85 -4.73 -7.80 18.21
C ASP A 85 -3.88 -7.45 17.00
N ARG A 86 -3.11 -8.40 16.42
CA ARG A 86 -2.17 -8.13 15.32
C ARG A 86 -2.83 -7.51 14.08
N GLN A 87 -4.14 -7.64 13.94
CA GLN A 87 -4.93 -7.02 12.87
C GLN A 87 -5.36 -5.56 13.18
N ALA A 88 -5.17 -5.07 14.40
CA ALA A 88 -5.53 -3.72 14.86
C ALA A 88 -6.98 -3.30 14.53
N CYS A 89 -7.92 -4.24 14.61
CA CYS A 89 -9.33 -4.00 14.31
C CYS A 89 -10.07 -3.32 15.46
N ASP A 90 -9.60 -3.47 16.70
CA ASP A 90 -10.15 -2.75 17.86
C ASP A 90 -9.46 -1.39 18.01
N SER A 91 -10.24 -0.34 18.23
CA SER A 91 -9.74 0.99 18.60
C SER A 91 -8.89 1.00 19.89
N ASN A 92 -9.05 0.00 20.75
CA ASN A 92 -8.33 -0.15 22.01
C ASN A 92 -7.00 -0.91 21.87
N THR A 93 -6.66 -1.40 20.67
CA THR A 93 -5.40 -2.11 20.41
C THR A 93 -4.20 -1.31 20.93
N LYS A 94 -3.35 -1.95 21.73
CA LYS A 94 -2.19 -1.32 22.37
C LYS A 94 -0.90 -1.67 21.64
N PHE A 95 -0.11 -0.66 21.34
CA PHE A 95 1.26 -0.79 20.82
C PHE A 95 2.25 -0.49 21.94
N PRO A 96 3.39 -1.20 22.02
CA PRO A 96 4.44 -0.95 23.00
C PRO A 96 5.27 0.27 22.59
N LEU A 97 4.62 1.44 22.54
CA LEU A 97 5.24 2.66 22.03
C LEU A 97 6.28 3.19 23.02
N PRO A 98 7.49 3.55 22.55
CA PRO A 98 8.42 4.33 23.32
C PRO A 98 7.88 5.77 23.42
N HIS A 99 8.55 6.57 24.23
CA HIS A 99 8.18 7.95 24.57
C HIS A 99 7.43 8.73 23.45
N PRO A 100 6.40 9.55 23.77
CA PRO A 100 5.46 10.12 22.77
C PRO A 100 6.10 10.97 21.66
N SER A 101 7.35 11.41 21.83
CA SER A 101 8.09 12.21 20.87
C SER A 101 8.83 11.40 19.80
N ILE A 102 8.90 10.07 19.95
CA ILE A 102 9.68 9.22 19.06
C ILE A 102 8.81 8.83 17.84
N PRO A 103 9.25 9.14 16.60
CA PRO A 103 8.50 8.74 15.41
C PRO A 103 8.50 7.22 15.28
N TRP A 104 7.34 6.66 14.95
CA TRP A 104 7.15 5.23 14.90
C TRP A 104 6.18 4.81 13.80
N ILE A 105 6.36 3.60 13.29
CA ILE A 105 5.60 3.01 12.19
C ILE A 105 4.82 1.82 12.74
N ALA A 106 3.52 1.77 12.46
CA ALA A 106 2.69 0.64 12.87
C ALA A 106 2.82 -0.50 11.85
N LEU A 107 3.22 -1.68 12.31
CA LEU A 107 3.18 -2.91 11.51
C LEU A 107 1.94 -3.72 11.89
N ILE A 108 1.03 -3.90 10.92
CA ILE A 108 -0.30 -4.46 11.15
C ILE A 108 -0.55 -5.60 10.16
N ALA A 109 -1.07 -6.72 10.65
CA ALA A 109 -1.42 -7.83 9.79
C ALA A 109 -2.70 -7.55 8.98
N ARG A 110 -2.72 -8.05 7.74
CA ARG A 110 -3.95 -8.19 6.95
C ARG A 110 -4.95 -9.05 7.74
N GLY A 111 -6.23 -8.75 7.60
CA GLY A 111 -7.26 -9.34 8.45
C GLY A 111 -8.68 -8.94 8.06
N ASN A 112 -9.60 -9.08 9.01
CA ASN A 112 -11.04 -9.05 8.73
C ASN A 112 -11.67 -7.64 8.79
N CYS A 113 -10.93 -6.66 9.30
CA CYS A 113 -11.33 -5.25 9.26
C CYS A 113 -10.69 -4.52 8.08
N THR A 114 -11.28 -3.38 7.72
CA THR A 114 -10.85 -2.60 6.56
C THR A 114 -9.48 -1.96 6.77
N TYR A 115 -8.76 -1.71 5.69
CA TYR A 115 -7.51 -0.95 5.72
C TYR A 115 -7.69 0.44 6.32
N ARG A 116 -8.84 1.07 6.05
CA ARG A 116 -9.22 2.36 6.61
C ARG A 116 -9.24 2.36 8.14
N GLU A 117 -9.81 1.33 8.76
CA GLU A 117 -9.88 1.21 10.21
C GLU A 117 -8.49 1.04 10.82
N LYS A 118 -7.66 0.16 10.23
CA LYS A 118 -6.27 -0.06 10.66
C LYS A 118 -5.46 1.24 10.65
N ILE A 119 -5.55 1.98 9.54
CA ILE A 119 -4.91 3.28 9.35
C ILE A 119 -5.41 4.29 10.39
N ARG A 120 -6.73 4.34 10.62
CA ARG A 120 -7.34 5.26 11.59
C ARG A 120 -6.85 4.99 13.01
N HIS A 121 -6.77 3.72 13.42
CA HIS A 121 -6.33 3.34 14.76
C HIS A 121 -4.85 3.68 14.99
N ALA A 122 -3.98 3.39 14.02
CA ALA A 122 -2.57 3.77 14.11
C ALA A 122 -2.37 5.30 14.12
N ALA A 123 -3.11 6.03 13.27
CA ALA A 123 -3.06 7.48 13.22
C ALA A 123 -3.56 8.15 14.51
N ALA A 124 -4.52 7.55 15.20
CA ALA A 124 -5.00 8.01 16.51
C ALA A 124 -3.92 7.89 17.60
N LEU A 125 -2.94 7.01 17.42
CA LEU A 125 -1.79 6.81 18.30
C LEU A 125 -0.53 7.56 17.81
N ASN A 126 -0.68 8.51 16.88
CA ASN A 126 0.40 9.33 16.31
C ASN A 126 1.50 8.52 15.60
N ALA A 127 1.16 7.40 14.96
CA ALA A 127 2.08 6.75 14.03
C ALA A 127 2.46 7.72 12.89
N SER A 128 3.71 7.64 12.42
CA SER A 128 4.17 8.38 11.24
C SER A 128 3.74 7.71 9.93
N ALA A 129 3.63 6.38 9.94
CA ALA A 129 3.14 5.57 8.83
C ALA A 129 2.56 4.23 9.31
N VAL A 130 1.87 3.53 8.41
CA VAL A 130 1.43 2.14 8.60
C VAL A 130 1.97 1.26 7.49
N VAL A 131 2.50 0.11 7.89
CA VAL A 131 2.86 -1.01 7.03
C VAL A 131 1.86 -2.14 7.26
N ILE A 132 1.13 -2.52 6.22
CA ILE A 132 0.17 -3.63 6.28
C ILE A 132 0.76 -4.82 5.54
N PHE A 133 0.98 -5.92 6.25
CA PHE A 133 1.62 -7.12 5.71
C PHE A 133 0.66 -8.31 5.68
N ASN A 134 0.84 -9.18 4.69
CA ASN A 134 0.06 -10.42 4.58
C ASN A 134 0.71 -11.53 5.40
N MET A 135 -0.09 -12.35 6.10
CA MET A 135 0.37 -13.58 6.75
C MET A 135 -0.01 -14.79 5.87
N GLY A 136 0.88 -15.21 4.96
CA GLY A 136 0.66 -16.41 4.13
C GLY A 136 0.16 -16.16 2.70
N THR A 137 -0.12 -17.26 1.98
CA THR A 137 -0.08 -17.40 0.50
C THR A 137 -0.76 -16.30 -0.29
N SER A 138 -0.01 -15.87 -1.31
CA SER A 138 -0.32 -15.00 -2.44
C SER A 138 -1.80 -14.98 -2.85
N ASN A 139 -2.41 -13.82 -2.69
CA ASN A 139 -3.40 -13.28 -3.64
C ASN A 139 -3.22 -11.76 -3.64
N SER A 140 -2.57 -11.25 -4.67
CA SER A 140 -2.07 -9.87 -4.82
C SER A 140 -3.07 -8.95 -5.52
N ASN A 141 -4.37 -9.21 -5.45
CA ASN A 141 -5.36 -8.56 -6.32
C ASN A 141 -6.42 -7.81 -5.53
N GLU A 142 -6.02 -6.97 -4.58
CA GLU A 142 -6.90 -5.95 -4.03
C GLU A 142 -6.30 -4.57 -4.25
N THR A 143 -6.92 -3.82 -5.14
CA THR A 143 -6.77 -2.38 -5.31
C THR A 143 -7.41 -1.70 -4.10
N ILE A 144 -6.57 -1.20 -3.20
CA ILE A 144 -7.01 -0.61 -1.95
C ILE A 144 -7.21 0.88 -2.15
N THR A 145 -8.47 1.26 -2.39
CA THR A 145 -8.93 2.64 -2.43
C THR A 145 -9.11 3.15 -0.99
N MET A 146 -8.40 4.22 -0.64
CA MET A 146 -8.61 4.95 0.62
C MET A 146 -9.65 6.06 0.45
N PRO A 147 -10.79 6.07 1.16
CA PRO A 147 -11.70 7.21 1.11
C PRO A 147 -11.07 8.43 1.80
N HIS A 148 -10.90 9.51 1.04
CA HIS A 148 -10.48 10.80 1.56
C HIS A 148 -11.70 11.61 2.02
N HIS A 149 -12.00 11.60 3.32
CA HIS A 149 -12.72 12.70 3.95
C HIS A 149 -12.14 12.92 5.35
N GLY A 150 -11.25 13.91 5.47
CA GLY A 150 -10.87 14.48 6.77
C GLY A 150 -9.37 14.67 7.00
N LYS A 151 -8.85 15.83 6.59
CA LYS A 151 -7.86 16.67 7.32
C LYS A 151 -6.50 16.09 7.78
N ARG A 152 -6.04 14.90 7.38
CA ARG A 152 -4.63 14.49 7.59
C ARG A 152 -3.95 14.04 6.29
N ARG A 153 -3.51 15.02 5.49
CA ARG A 153 -2.65 14.85 4.29
C ARG A 153 -1.22 14.31 4.61
N HIS A 154 -0.98 13.80 5.81
CA HIS A 154 0.36 13.44 6.30
C HIS A 154 0.56 11.95 6.62
N PHE A 155 -0.47 11.12 6.47
CA PHE A 155 -0.35 9.72 6.89
C PHE A 155 0.01 8.83 5.71
N THR A 156 1.24 8.32 5.70
CA THR A 156 1.74 7.41 4.66
C THR A 156 1.29 5.96 4.97
N CYS A 157 0.73 5.28 3.98
CA CYS A 157 0.29 3.88 4.09
C CYS A 157 0.91 3.02 2.99
N VAL A 158 1.58 1.95 3.40
CA VAL A 158 2.28 1.03 2.50
C VAL A 158 1.84 -0.40 2.75
N PHE A 159 1.56 -1.08 1.67
CA PHE A 159 1.21 -2.49 1.65
C PHE A 159 2.46 -3.28 1.31
N ALA A 160 2.99 -4.00 2.28
CA ALA A 160 4.24 -4.72 2.13
C ALA A 160 3.97 -6.21 2.02
N GLN A 161 4.39 -6.82 0.92
CA GLN A 161 4.52 -8.28 0.82
C GLN A 161 6.00 -8.64 0.97
N CYS A 162 6.57 -8.23 2.09
CA CYS A 162 7.99 -8.41 2.36
C CYS A 162 8.21 -9.69 3.19
N LYS A 163 9.10 -10.57 2.70
CA LYS A 163 9.77 -11.57 3.57
C LYS A 163 10.44 -10.88 4.77
N LEU A 164 10.88 -9.64 4.59
CA LEU A 164 11.49 -8.80 5.62
C LEU A 164 10.49 -8.39 6.73
N CYS A 165 9.19 -8.27 6.44
CA CYS A 165 8.16 -8.06 7.47
C CYS A 165 7.92 -9.33 8.29
N GLU A 166 8.01 -10.52 7.68
CA GLU A 166 7.95 -11.79 8.39
C GLU A 166 9.16 -11.96 9.30
N PHE A 167 10.34 -11.57 8.84
CA PHE A 167 11.55 -11.52 9.65
C PHE A 167 11.39 -10.57 10.86
N ILE A 168 10.82 -9.37 10.68
CA ILE A 168 10.48 -8.48 11.82
C ILE A 168 9.50 -9.14 12.79
N ARG A 169 8.48 -9.85 12.29
CA ARG A 169 7.54 -10.60 13.14
C ARG A 169 8.29 -11.59 14.02
N ILE A 170 9.22 -12.34 13.44
CA ILE A 170 10.05 -13.32 14.14
C ILE A 170 10.94 -12.60 15.17
N LEU A 171 11.69 -11.58 14.78
CA LEU A 171 12.54 -10.81 15.69
C LEU A 171 11.74 -10.20 16.86
N SER A 172 10.55 -9.67 16.60
CA SER A 172 9.70 -9.08 17.64
C SER A 172 9.19 -10.09 18.67
N SER A 173 9.17 -11.38 18.33
CA SER A 173 8.78 -12.45 19.26
C SER A 173 9.93 -12.86 20.19
N PHE A 174 11.17 -12.53 19.82
CA PHE A 174 12.38 -12.77 20.62
C PHE A 174 12.86 -11.53 21.38
N ALA A 175 12.45 -10.33 20.96
CA ALA A 175 12.90 -9.09 21.57
C ALA A 175 12.25 -8.84 22.95
N HIS A 176 13.08 -8.78 23.98
CA HIS A 176 12.72 -8.16 25.26
C HIS A 176 12.47 -6.66 25.02
N PRO A 177 11.46 -6.04 25.67
CA PRO A 177 10.97 -4.68 25.39
C PRO A 177 11.97 -3.53 25.70
N GLN A 178 13.24 -3.84 25.97
CA GLN A 178 14.28 -2.91 26.43
C GLN A 178 15.58 -3.00 25.62
N VAL A 179 15.72 -3.91 24.65
CA VAL A 179 16.99 -4.11 23.94
C VAL A 179 16.89 -3.59 22.51
N VAL A 180 17.42 -2.39 22.34
CA VAL A 180 17.67 -1.64 21.10
C VAL A 180 16.40 -1.19 20.36
N PRO A 181 16.12 0.12 20.33
CA PRO A 181 15.01 0.62 19.54
C PRO A 181 15.39 0.37 18.07
N ASN A 182 14.61 -0.49 17.42
CA ASN A 182 14.83 -0.93 16.05
C ASN A 182 14.59 0.23 15.06
N LEU A 183 15.65 0.82 14.52
CA LEU A 183 15.58 1.91 13.57
C LEU A 183 15.13 1.38 12.21
N TYR A 184 13.83 1.39 11.93
CA TYR A 184 13.33 1.03 10.60
C TYR A 184 13.22 2.29 9.75
N GLU A 185 14.16 2.45 8.84
CA GLU A 185 14.18 3.59 7.93
C GLU A 185 13.31 3.28 6.71
N PHE A 186 12.05 3.69 6.73
CA PHE A 186 11.15 3.52 5.60
C PHE A 186 11.47 4.55 4.48
N LEU A 187 12.51 4.27 3.70
CA LEU A 187 12.84 5.00 2.48
C LEU A 187 12.06 4.42 1.32
N SER A 188 11.04 5.14 0.87
CA SER A 188 10.17 4.62 -0.17
C SER A 188 10.09 5.63 -1.30
N SER A 189 11.05 5.51 -2.21
CA SER A 189 11.09 6.25 -3.46
C SER A 189 9.95 5.81 -4.38
N ALA A 190 9.22 6.79 -4.89
CA ALA A 190 8.30 6.62 -6.00
C ALA A 190 9.12 6.61 -7.29
N GLU A 191 9.36 5.44 -7.88
CA GLU A 191 9.88 5.32 -9.24
C GLU A 191 8.74 4.92 -10.19
N HIS A 192 8.77 5.47 -11.40
CA HIS A 192 7.76 5.29 -12.46
C HIS A 192 8.24 4.29 -13.50
#